data_AF-A0A8T2SI30-F1
#
_entry.id   AF-A0A8T2SI30-F1
#
_cell.length_a   1.000
_cell.length_b   1.000
_cell.length_c   1.000
_cell.angle_alpha   90.00
_cell.angle_beta   90.00
_cell.angle_gamma   90.00
#
_symmetry.space_group_name_H-M   'P 1'
#
loop_
_entity.id
_entity.type
_entity.pdbx_description
1 polymer ?
#
loop_
_entity_poly.entity_id
_entity_poly.type
_entity_poly.pdbx_seq_one_letter_code
_entity_poly.pdbx_strand_id
1 'polypeptide(L)'
;MDKLGSKYTGFSFAELKQSKSFQDDVVASDFDLTVRLVIVYGRLKVGSVRTAFEESIGSRIKKFSGKEDRPLLESFTSLFSDDIKLPKGTIIDVTRQSGHSLATKIDGKEIGAVQSSLLSRAFVDLYIGDEPFDVTGKDDISSKLASFLSKE
;
A
#
# COMPACT_ATOMS: atom_id res chain seq x y z
N MET A 1 20.93 3.35 3.23
CA MET A 1 20.93 3.52 1.77
C MET A 1 20.11 2.39 1.21
N ASP A 2 18.88 2.71 0.79
CA ASP A 2 17.88 1.73 0.34
C ASP A 2 18.39 0.91 -0.85
N LYS A 3 18.00 -0.38 -0.92
CA LYS A 3 18.28 -1.27 -2.06
C LYS A 3 17.93 -0.63 -3.42
N LEU A 4 16.91 0.22 -3.43
CA LEU A 4 16.47 0.98 -4.60
C LEU A 4 17.52 2.02 -5.03
N GLY A 5 18.06 2.79 -4.10
CA GLY A 5 19.10 3.78 -4.38
C GLY A 5 20.29 3.12 -5.07
N SER A 6 20.89 2.12 -4.44
CA SER A 6 22.07 1.43 -4.98
C SER A 6 21.86 0.76 -6.35
N LYS A 7 20.63 0.35 -6.68
CA LYS A 7 20.33 -0.36 -7.94
C LYS A 7 19.99 0.60 -9.09
N TYR A 8 19.43 1.76 -8.77
CA TYR A 8 18.86 2.69 -9.74
C TYR A 8 19.57 4.05 -9.79
N THR A 9 20.64 4.24 -9.02
CA THR A 9 21.57 5.37 -9.17
C THR A 9 22.08 5.44 -10.61
N GLY A 10 22.04 6.64 -11.20
CA GLY A 10 22.50 6.90 -12.57
C GLY A 10 21.50 6.60 -13.69
N PHE A 11 20.32 6.07 -13.38
CA PHE A 11 19.24 5.93 -14.37
C PHE A 11 18.54 7.27 -14.59
N SER A 12 18.21 7.57 -15.84
CA SER A 12 17.42 8.75 -16.17
C SER A 12 15.97 8.59 -15.70
N PHE A 13 15.30 9.73 -15.53
CA PHE A 13 13.86 9.77 -15.22
C PHE A 13 13.02 8.94 -16.19
N ALA A 14 13.32 8.99 -17.49
CA ALA A 14 12.57 8.28 -18.52
C ALA A 14 12.72 6.75 -18.40
N GLU A 15 13.93 6.29 -18.07
CA GLU A 15 14.21 4.86 -17.85
C GLU A 15 13.51 4.34 -16.60
N LEU A 16 13.55 5.10 -15.50
CA LEU A 16 12.87 4.71 -14.25
C LEU A 16 11.36 4.68 -14.41
N LYS A 17 10.78 5.69 -15.09
CA LYS A 17 9.34 5.78 -15.29
C LYS A 17 8.77 4.62 -16.11
N GLN A 18 9.49 4.16 -17.13
CA GLN A 18 9.05 3.06 -18.01
C GLN A 18 9.49 1.68 -17.50
N SER A 19 10.34 1.62 -16.47
CA SER A 19 10.88 0.36 -15.97
C SER A 19 9.87 -0.38 -15.11
N LYS A 20 9.35 -1.48 -15.64
CA LYS A 20 8.55 -2.44 -14.86
C LYS A 20 9.34 -3.00 -13.68
N SER A 21 10.63 -3.31 -13.88
CA SER A 21 11.48 -3.81 -12.80
C SER A 21 11.62 -2.82 -11.63
N PHE A 22 11.65 -1.52 -11.93
CA PHE A 22 11.67 -0.48 -10.90
C PHE A 22 10.38 -0.49 -10.09
N GLN A 23 9.22 -0.55 -10.76
CA GLN A 23 7.93 -0.61 -10.07
C GLN A 23 7.81 -1.87 -9.19
N ASP A 24 8.21 -3.03 -9.73
CA ASP A 24 8.21 -4.30 -8.98
C ASP A 24 9.13 -4.22 -7.75
N ASP A 25 10.30 -3.59 -7.89
CA ASP A 25 11.23 -3.39 -6.77
C ASP A 25 10.67 -2.42 -5.73
N VAL A 26 9.97 -1.35 -6.11
CA VAL A 26 9.33 -0.42 -5.15
C VAL A 26 8.22 -1.12 -4.36
N VAL A 27 7.43 -1.97 -5.04
CA VAL A 27 6.40 -2.81 -4.42
C VAL A 27 7.02 -3.82 -3.44
N ALA A 28 8.14 -4.44 -3.81
CA ALA A 28 8.79 -5.49 -3.04
C ALA A 28 9.76 -4.99 -1.95
N SER A 29 10.15 -3.73 -1.98
CA SER A 29 11.17 -3.20 -1.08
C SER A 29 10.64 -2.94 0.33
N ASP A 30 11.55 -3.04 1.29
CA ASP A 30 11.26 -2.87 2.72
C ASP A 30 11.66 -1.47 3.17
N PHE A 31 10.87 -0.48 2.78
CA PHE A 31 11.02 0.90 3.24
C PHE A 31 9.69 1.44 3.72
N ASP A 32 9.76 2.41 4.64
CA ASP A 32 8.58 3.00 5.25
C ASP A 32 7.73 3.74 4.22
N LEU A 33 6.48 3.32 4.06
CA LEU A 33 5.53 3.91 3.11
C LEU A 33 4.17 4.02 3.77
N THR A 34 3.63 5.23 3.83
CA THR A 34 2.27 5.49 4.34
C THR A 34 1.33 5.84 3.20
N VAL A 35 0.24 5.08 3.08
CA VAL A 35 -0.92 5.45 2.28
C VAL A 35 -1.95 6.10 3.20
N ARG A 36 -2.30 7.35 2.90
CA ARG A 36 -3.32 8.12 3.62
C ARG A 36 -4.64 8.10 2.86
N LEU A 37 -5.66 7.50 3.44
CA LEU A 37 -7.02 7.46 2.93
C LEU A 37 -7.86 8.49 3.68
N VAL A 38 -8.58 9.34 2.94
CA VAL A 38 -9.48 10.34 3.53
C VAL A 38 -10.92 10.01 3.15
N ILE A 39 -11.77 9.78 4.15
CA ILE A 39 -13.16 9.41 3.91
C ILE A 39 -13.92 10.64 3.40
N VAL A 40 -14.35 10.61 2.15
CA VAL A 40 -15.15 11.69 1.55
C VAL A 40 -16.66 11.44 1.63
N TYR A 41 -17.08 10.19 1.81
CA TYR A 41 -18.48 9.78 1.84
C TYR A 41 -18.99 9.63 3.28
N GLY A 42 -19.91 10.52 3.70
CA GLY A 42 -20.34 10.62 5.10
C GLY A 42 -21.24 9.49 5.63
N ARG A 43 -21.58 8.49 4.81
CA ARG A 43 -22.38 7.31 5.21
C ARG A 43 -21.61 6.01 5.09
N LEU A 44 -20.29 6.08 4.96
CA LEU A 44 -19.45 4.90 4.86
C LEU A 44 -19.45 4.15 6.20
N LYS A 45 -19.74 2.85 6.15
CA LYS A 45 -19.66 1.96 7.31
C LYS A 45 -18.31 1.25 7.30
N VAL A 46 -17.75 0.98 8.48
CA VAL A 46 -16.51 0.22 8.61
C VAL A 46 -16.58 -1.16 7.95
N GLY A 47 -17.73 -1.84 8.02
CA GLY A 47 -17.95 -3.10 7.31
C GLY A 47 -17.78 -2.99 5.78
N SER A 48 -18.14 -1.85 5.18
CA SER A 48 -17.91 -1.62 3.75
C SER A 48 -16.42 -1.46 3.42
N VAL A 49 -15.65 -0.83 4.32
CA VAL A 49 -14.19 -0.75 4.20
C VAL A 49 -13.57 -2.13 4.33
N ARG A 50 -14.07 -2.94 5.28
CA ARG A 50 -13.64 -4.34 5.47
C ARG A 50 -13.81 -5.15 4.19
N THR A 51 -15.01 -5.17 3.62
CA THR A 51 -15.29 -5.89 2.37
C THR A 51 -14.45 -5.40 1.21
N ALA A 52 -14.27 -4.08 1.06
CA ALA A 52 -13.43 -3.52 0.00
C ALA A 52 -11.97 -3.97 0.13
N PHE A 53 -11.42 -4.00 1.34
CA PHE A 53 -10.08 -4.53 1.58
C PHE A 53 -10.00 -6.05 1.39
N GLU A 54 -11.02 -6.81 1.80
CA GLU A 54 -11.07 -8.25 1.59
C GLU A 54 -10.98 -8.61 0.12
N GLU A 55 -11.79 -7.97 -0.72
CA GLU A 55 -11.79 -8.20 -2.17
C GLU A 55 -10.48 -7.75 -2.82
N SER A 56 -10.07 -6.50 -2.55
CA SER A 56 -8.91 -5.90 -3.21
C SER A 56 -7.59 -6.56 -2.79
N ILE A 57 -7.30 -6.64 -1.48
CA ILE A 57 -6.08 -7.27 -0.97
C ILE A 57 -6.10 -8.77 -1.22
N GLY A 58 -7.25 -9.44 -1.06
CA GLY A 58 -7.40 -10.87 -1.33
C GLY A 58 -7.00 -11.24 -2.76
N SER A 59 -7.39 -10.41 -3.75
CA SER A 59 -6.97 -10.61 -5.14
C SER A 59 -5.45 -10.52 -5.33
N ARG A 60 -4.78 -9.60 -4.62
CA ARG A 60 -3.32 -9.40 -4.69
C ARG A 60 -2.55 -10.49 -3.96
N ILE A 61 -3.06 -10.96 -2.81
CA ILE A 61 -2.52 -12.14 -2.11
C ILE A 61 -2.53 -13.35 -3.05
N LYS A 62 -3.65 -13.59 -3.75
CA LYS A 62 -3.77 -14.68 -4.73
C LYS A 62 -2.82 -14.52 -5.90
N LYS A 63 -2.66 -13.30 -6.43
CA LYS A 63 -1.68 -12.97 -7.48
C LYS A 63 -0.25 -13.31 -7.07
N PHE A 64 0.16 -13.00 -5.84
CA PHE A 64 1.55 -13.17 -5.41
C PHE A 64 1.89 -14.53 -4.81
N SER A 65 0.92 -15.22 -4.19
CA SER A 65 1.14 -16.51 -3.53
C SER A 65 0.59 -17.70 -4.32
N GLY A 66 -0.17 -17.46 -5.39
CA GLY A 66 -0.85 -18.48 -6.19
C GLY A 66 -2.09 -19.08 -5.52
N LYS A 67 -2.42 -18.69 -4.29
CA LYS A 67 -3.56 -19.20 -3.52
C LYS A 67 -4.21 -18.11 -2.67
N GLU A 68 -5.42 -18.37 -2.22
CA GLU A 68 -6.07 -17.52 -1.22
C GLU A 68 -5.45 -17.75 0.16
N ASP A 69 -5.31 -16.69 0.95
CA ASP A 69 -4.86 -16.74 2.34
C ASP A 69 -5.85 -15.96 3.21
N ARG A 70 -6.96 -16.64 3.56
CA ARG A 70 -8.03 -16.05 4.35
C ARG A 70 -7.58 -15.68 5.77
N PRO A 71 -6.84 -16.52 6.51
CA PRO A 71 -6.36 -16.14 7.83
C PRO A 71 -5.50 -14.86 7.82
N LEU A 72 -4.62 -14.71 6.81
CA LEU A 72 -3.84 -13.49 6.68
C LEU A 72 -4.71 -12.27 6.38
N LEU A 73 -5.69 -12.42 5.48
CA LEU A 73 -6.62 -11.35 5.15
C LEU A 73 -7.48 -10.94 6.36
N GLU A 74 -8.04 -11.92 7.07
CA GLU A 74 -8.82 -11.74 8.29
C GLU A 74 -8.01 -11.06 9.41
N SER A 75 -6.72 -11.38 9.54
CA SER A 75 -5.84 -10.74 10.53
C SER A 75 -5.72 -9.22 10.31
N PHE A 76 -5.79 -8.77 9.06
CA PHE A 76 -5.79 -7.34 8.72
C PHE A 76 -7.17 -6.72 8.83
N THR A 77 -8.20 -7.39 8.33
CA THR A 77 -9.55 -6.83 8.23
C THR A 77 -10.25 -6.76 9.59
N SER A 78 -9.85 -7.62 10.54
CA SER A 78 -10.29 -7.58 11.94
C SER A 78 -9.79 -6.35 12.72
N LEU A 79 -8.75 -5.66 12.26
CA LEU A 79 -8.34 -4.37 12.84
C LEU A 79 -9.46 -3.32 12.76
N PHE A 80 -10.31 -3.43 11.74
CA PHE A 80 -11.42 -2.51 11.48
C PHE A 80 -12.69 -3.00 12.20
N SER A 81 -12.72 -2.93 13.53
CA SER A 81 -13.84 -3.38 14.36
C SER A 81 -15.14 -2.59 14.13
N ASP A 82 -16.29 -3.21 14.44
CA ASP A 82 -17.62 -2.68 14.11
C ASP A 82 -17.99 -1.39 14.88
N ASP A 83 -17.28 -1.09 15.97
CA ASP A 83 -17.43 0.13 16.77
C ASP A 83 -16.75 1.37 16.15
N ILE A 84 -15.91 1.17 15.13
CA ILE A 84 -15.22 2.26 14.43
C ILE A 84 -16.23 3.02 13.56
N LYS A 85 -16.37 4.32 13.84
CA LYS A 85 -17.15 5.26 13.03
C LYS A 85 -16.23 5.94 12.02
N LEU A 86 -16.70 6.05 10.77
CA LEU A 86 -15.97 6.66 9.67
C LEU A 86 -16.75 7.86 9.10
N PRO A 87 -16.96 8.95 9.86
CA PRO A 87 -17.56 10.17 9.33
C PRO A 87 -16.72 10.76 8.18
N LYS A 88 -17.33 11.63 7.38
CA LYS A 88 -16.59 12.40 6.37
C LYS A 88 -15.45 13.18 7.03
N GLY A 89 -14.26 13.11 6.45
CA GLY A 89 -13.03 13.72 6.97
C GLY A 89 -12.15 12.78 7.78
N THR A 90 -12.64 11.59 8.15
CA THR A 90 -11.82 10.58 8.85
C THR A 90 -10.59 10.25 8.03
N ILE A 91 -9.44 10.18 8.69
CA ILE A 91 -8.15 9.85 8.09
C ILE A 91 -7.76 8.44 8.51
N ILE A 92 -7.51 7.56 7.54
CA ILE A 92 -6.96 6.22 7.76
C ILE A 92 -5.55 6.20 7.16
N ASP A 93 -4.53 6.09 8.02
CA ASP A 93 -3.15 5.93 7.59
C ASP A 93 -2.79 4.44 7.69
N VAL A 94 -2.44 3.82 6.56
CA VAL A 94 -1.88 2.47 6.51
C VAL A 94 -0.42 2.58 6.15
N THR A 95 0.45 2.21 7.09
CA THR A 95 1.90 2.37 6.97
C THR A 95 2.57 1.01 6.88
N ARG A 96 3.22 0.73 5.76
CA ARG A 96 4.26 -0.30 5.69
C ARG A 96 5.45 0.22 6.47
N GLN A 97 5.81 -0.47 7.53
CA GLN A 97 7.00 -0.26 8.33
C GLN A 97 8.05 -1.30 7.96
N SER A 98 9.31 -0.94 8.19
CA SER A 98 10.45 -1.86 8.14
C SER A 98 10.19 -3.18 8.89
N GLY A 99 10.66 -4.30 8.33
CA GLY A 99 10.32 -5.63 8.82
C GLY A 99 8.94 -6.13 8.35
N HIS A 100 8.42 -5.53 7.27
CA HIS A 100 7.16 -5.91 6.61
C HIS A 100 5.93 -5.90 7.53
N SER A 101 5.83 -4.90 8.41
CA SER A 101 4.65 -4.69 9.26
C SER A 101 3.73 -3.65 8.64
N LEU A 102 2.44 -3.95 8.48
CA LEU A 102 1.43 -2.98 8.09
C LEU A 102 0.70 -2.47 9.33
N ALA A 103 1.07 -1.28 9.78
CA ALA A 103 0.43 -0.58 10.89
C ALA A 103 -0.68 0.34 10.39
N THR A 104 -1.84 0.31 11.06
CA THR A 104 -3.01 1.12 10.70
C THR A 104 -3.33 2.11 11.81
N LYS A 105 -3.56 3.36 11.43
CA LYS A 105 -4.03 4.43 12.31
C LYS A 105 -5.32 5.02 11.77
N ILE A 106 -6.24 5.37 12.67
CA ILE A 106 -7.45 6.13 12.36
C ILE A 106 -7.43 7.42 13.18
N ASP A 107 -7.52 8.56 12.51
CA ASP A 107 -7.40 9.90 13.10
C ASP A 107 -6.18 10.03 14.03
N GLY A 108 -5.06 9.45 13.60
CA GLY A 108 -3.78 9.45 14.32
C GLY A 108 -3.65 8.40 15.43
N LYS A 109 -4.73 7.72 15.81
CA LYS A 109 -4.71 6.63 16.81
C LYS A 109 -4.41 5.30 16.15
N GLU A 110 -3.38 4.60 16.63
CA GLU A 110 -3.08 3.24 16.18
C GLU A 110 -4.16 2.26 16.61
N ILE A 111 -4.66 1.48 15.65
CA ILE A 111 -5.67 0.44 15.87
C ILE A 111 -5.08 -0.97 15.78
N GLY A 112 -3.86 -1.10 15.23
CA GLY A 112 -3.08 -2.32 15.26
C GLY A 112 -2.12 -2.44 14.08
N ALA A 113 -1.41 -3.57 14.02
CA ALA A 113 -0.46 -3.86 12.97
C ALA A 113 -0.44 -5.36 12.64
N VAL A 114 -0.19 -5.70 11.38
CA VAL A 114 -0.02 -7.08 10.92
C VAL A 114 1.34 -7.25 10.26
N GLN A 115 2.14 -8.15 10.80
CA GLN A 115 3.44 -8.49 10.23
C GLN A 115 3.30 -9.55 9.14
N SER A 116 3.51 -9.15 7.89
CA SER A 116 3.53 -10.07 6.75
C SER A 116 4.10 -9.37 5.51
N SER A 117 5.14 -9.95 4.93
CA SER A 117 5.71 -9.50 3.65
C SER A 117 4.72 -9.63 2.51
N LEU A 118 3.92 -10.70 2.50
CA LEU A 118 2.89 -10.93 1.50
C LEU A 118 1.78 -9.88 1.58
N LEU A 119 1.30 -9.57 2.79
CA LEU A 119 0.27 -8.56 3.00
C LEU A 119 0.80 -7.16 2.66
N SER A 120 2.00 -6.82 3.13
CA SER A 120 2.67 -5.55 2.84
C SER A 120 2.81 -5.34 1.34
N ARG A 121 3.28 -6.35 0.61
CA ARG A 121 3.41 -6.32 -0.85
C ARG A 121 2.05 -6.20 -1.53
N ALA A 122 1.07 -6.99 -1.11
CA ALA A 122 -0.28 -6.99 -1.65
C ALA A 122 -0.97 -5.61 -1.50
N PHE A 123 -0.82 -4.97 -0.33
CA PHE A 123 -1.38 -3.65 -0.07
C PHE A 123 -0.73 -2.57 -0.95
N VAL A 124 0.59 -2.56 -1.05
CA VAL A 124 1.31 -1.56 -1.85
C VAL A 124 1.04 -1.73 -3.35
N ASP A 125 0.90 -2.98 -3.84
CA ASP A 125 0.55 -3.27 -5.24
C ASP A 125 -0.80 -2.65 -5.66
N LEU A 126 -1.73 -2.43 -4.72
CA LEU A 126 -3.00 -1.74 -5.01
C LEU A 126 -2.83 -0.29 -5.47
N TYR A 127 -1.71 0.36 -5.16
CA TYR A 127 -1.48 1.78 -5.46
C TYR A 127 -0.42 1.99 -6.53
N ILE A 128 0.64 1.18 -6.52
CA ILE A 128 1.78 1.36 -7.42
C ILE A 128 2.06 0.15 -8.32
N GLY A 129 1.28 -0.93 -8.18
CA GLY A 129 1.43 -2.15 -8.96
C GLY A 129 0.90 -2.06 -10.38
N ASP A 130 0.82 -3.19 -11.08
CA ASP A 130 0.35 -3.28 -12.48
C ASP A 130 -1.10 -2.80 -12.65
N GLU A 131 -1.96 -3.04 -11.66
CA GLU A 131 -3.39 -2.71 -11.67
C GLU A 131 -3.75 -1.81 -10.47
N PRO A 132 -3.36 -0.52 -10.48
CA PRO A 132 -3.57 0.38 -9.36
C PRO A 132 -5.02 0.85 -9.27
N PHE A 133 -5.46 1.31 -8.09
CA PHE A 133 -6.76 1.97 -7.93
C PHE A 133 -6.87 3.29 -8.71
N ASP A 134 -5.75 4.00 -8.87
CA ASP A 134 -5.68 5.25 -9.63
C ASP A 134 -4.41 5.24 -10.48
N VAL A 135 -4.59 5.17 -11.80
CA VAL A 135 -3.50 5.21 -12.78
C VAL A 135 -2.76 6.55 -12.73
N THR A 136 -3.49 7.65 -12.55
CA THR A 136 -2.89 9.00 -12.43
C THR A 136 -2.08 9.10 -11.14
N GLY A 137 -2.63 8.59 -10.04
CA GLY A 137 -1.93 8.52 -8.75
C GLY A 137 -0.64 7.70 -8.83
N LYS A 138 -0.68 6.54 -9.50
CA LYS A 138 0.52 5.72 -9.77
C LYS A 138 1.56 6.50 -10.57
N ASP A 139 1.15 7.18 -11.64
CA ASP A 139 2.05 7.94 -12.51
C ASP A 139 2.72 9.09 -11.77
N ASP A 140 1.99 9.78 -10.91
CA ASP A 140 2.51 10.86 -10.07
C ASP A 140 3.53 10.34 -9.05
N ILE A 141 3.22 9.22 -8.37
CA ILE A 141 4.15 8.58 -7.43
C ILE A 141 5.42 8.12 -8.15
N SER A 142 5.26 7.43 -9.29
CA SER A 142 6.37 6.92 -10.10
C SER A 142 7.25 8.06 -10.60
N SER A 143 6.65 9.16 -11.06
CA SER A 143 7.39 10.35 -11.51
C SER A 143 8.14 11.00 -10.35
N LYS A 144 7.52 11.14 -9.18
CA LYS A 144 8.21 11.70 -7.99
C LYS A 144 9.37 10.82 -7.56
N LEU A 145 9.18 9.50 -7.45
CA LEU A 145 10.24 8.56 -7.08
C LEU A 145 11.40 8.57 -8.08
N ALA A 146 11.10 8.57 -9.38
CA ALA A 146 12.11 8.70 -10.43
C ALA A 146 12.90 10.00 -10.29
N SER A 147 12.22 11.13 -10.01
CA SER A 147 12.89 12.42 -9.81
C SER A 147 13.76 12.50 -8.54
N PHE A 148 13.44 11.73 -7.51
CA PHE A 148 14.27 11.63 -6.30
C PHE A 148 15.54 10.81 -6.55
N LEU A 149 15.44 9.75 -7.36
CA LEU A 149 16.56 8.85 -7.66
C LEU A 149 17.45 9.33 -8.80
N SER A 150 16.90 10.11 -9.74
CA SER A 150 17.65 10.69 -10.85
C SER A 150 18.35 12.01 -10.51
N LYS A 151 18.23 12.49 -9.26
CA LYS A 151 18.95 13.67 -8.78
C LYS A 151 20.34 13.26 -8.27
N GLU A 152 21.30 13.27 -9.18
CA GLU A 152 22.70 13.66 -8.94
C GLU A 152 23.08 14.77 -9.91
#